data_AF-A0A531L2I0-F1
#
_entry.id   AF-A0A531L2I0-F1
#
_cell.length_a   1.000
_cell.length_b   1.000
_cell.length_c   1.000
_cell.angle_alpha   90.00
_cell.angle_beta   90.00
_cell.angle_gamma   90.00
#
_symmetry.space_group_name_H-M   'P 1'
#
loop_
_entity.id
_entity.type
_entity.pdbx_description
1 polymer ?
#
loop_
_entity_poly.entity_id
_entity_poly.type
_entity_poly.pdbx_seq_one_letter_code
_entity_poly.pdbx_strand_id
1 'polypeptide(L)' 'MKSKPDPVQLDSWDLRILSEIQADGRISKSELAKRVHLSASACSERLRALKA' A
#
# COMPACT_ATOMS: atom_id res chain seq x y z
N MET A 1 27.23 -1.90 -4.52
CA MET A 1 26.10 -1.18 -5.12
C MET A 1 24.80 -1.73 -4.53
N LYS A 2 23.97 -0.92 -3.87
CA LYS A 2 22.64 -1.37 -3.43
C LYS A 2 21.75 -1.37 -4.67
N SER A 3 21.33 -2.57 -5.08
CA SER A 3 20.49 -2.81 -6.24
C SER A 3 19.27 -1.89 -6.19
N LYS A 4 19.04 -1.14 -7.26
CA LYS A 4 17.74 -0.53 -7.54
C LYS A 4 16.71 -1.66 -7.40
N PRO A 5 15.65 -1.54 -6.58
CA PRO A 5 14.63 -2.57 -6.55
C PRO A 5 14.14 -2.72 -7.98
N ASP A 6 14.07 -3.96 -8.47
CA ASP A 6 13.35 -4.29 -9.69
C ASP A 6 12.04 -3.52 -9.68
N PRO A 7 11.57 -2.95 -10.81
CA PRO A 7 10.35 -2.16 -10.82
C PRO A 7 9.24 -3.02 -10.27
N VAL A 8 8.94 -2.84 -8.98
CA VAL A 8 7.87 -3.51 -8.27
C VAL A 8 6.66 -3.22 -9.14
N GLN A 9 6.11 -4.25 -9.78
CA GLN A 9 4.90 -4.10 -10.54
C GLN A 9 3.80 -3.80 -9.52
N LEU A 10 3.65 -2.51 -9.20
CA LEU A 10 2.59 -2.00 -8.38
C LEU A 10 1.30 -2.26 -9.13
N ASP A 11 0.43 -3.06 -8.53
CA ASP A 11 -0.89 -3.26 -9.10
C ASP A 11 -1.80 -2.05 -8.79
N SER A 12 -3.02 -2.08 -9.32
CA SER A 12 -3.99 -1.01 -9.11
C SER A 12 -4.35 -0.79 -7.64
N TRP A 13 -4.28 -1.83 -6.81
CA TRP A 13 -4.55 -1.72 -5.37
C TRP A 13 -3.38 -1.05 -4.64
N ASP A 14 -2.15 -1.41 -5.00
CA ASP A 14 -0.95 -0.79 -4.47
C ASP A 14 -0.92 0.72 -4.75
N LEU A 15 -1.24 1.12 -5.98
CA LEU A 15 -1.36 2.52 -6.37
C LEU A 15 -2.45 3.25 -5.57
N ARG A 16 -3.58 2.60 -5.33
CA ARG A 16 -4.68 3.18 -4.56
C ARG A 16 -4.32 3.33 -3.08
N ILE A 17 -3.65 2.34 -2.51
CA ILE A 17 -3.10 2.40 -1.14
C ILE A 17 -2.15 3.59 -1.00
N LEU A 18 -1.22 3.75 -1.94
CA LEU A 18 -0.27 4.86 -1.94
C LEU A 18 -0.99 6.22 -2.07
N SER A 19 -1.99 6.31 -2.95
CA SER A 19 -2.78 7.53 -3.13
C SER A 19 -3.52 7.94 -1.86
N GLU A 20 -4.17 6.99 -1.16
CA GLU A 20 -4.88 7.26 0.08
C GLU A 20 -3.93 7.70 1.21
N ILE A 21 -2.76 7.06 1.32
CA ILE A 21 -1.74 7.41 2.33
C ILE A 21 -1.10 8.78 2.02
N GLN A 22 -0.86 9.10 0.75
CA GLN A 22 -0.34 10.39 0.36
C GLN A 22 -1.36 11.52 0.61
N ALA A 23 -2.65 11.24 0.40
CA ALA A 23 -3.72 12.18 0.70
C ALA A 23 -3.91 12.38 2.22
N ASP A 24 -3.85 11.30 3.00
CA ASP A 24 -4.00 11.32 4.45
C ASP A 24 -3.01 10.37 5.13
N GLY A 25 -1.83 10.90 5.49
CA GLY A 25 -0.79 10.11 6.18
C GLY A 25 -1.15 9.69 7.61
N ARG A 26 -2.27 10.17 8.16
CA ARG A 26 -2.76 9.78 9.50
C ARG A 26 -3.87 8.72 9.43
N ILE A 27 -4.26 8.28 8.23
CA ILE A 27 -5.28 7.25 8.05
C ILE A 27 -4.90 5.96 8.80
N SER A 28 -5.85 5.40 9.55
CA SER A 28 -5.64 4.12 10.21
C SER A 28 -5.63 2.98 9.19
N LYS A 29 -4.91 1.89 9.46
CA LYS A 29 -4.86 0.73 8.55
C LYS A 29 -6.24 0.11 8.30
N SER A 30 -7.11 0.12 9.30
CA SER A 30 -8.48 -0.40 9.19
C SER A 30 -9.34 0.49 8.29
N GLU A 31 -9.19 1.80 8.37
CA GLU A 31 -9.90 2.75 7.51
C GLU A 31 -9.35 2.73 6.07
N LEU A 32 -8.03 2.66 5.93
CA LEU A 32 -7.37 2.46 4.65
C LEU A 32 -7.89 1.22 3.94
N ALA A 33 -7.97 0.07 4.63
CA ALA A 33 -8.50 -1.18 4.07
C ALA A 33 -9.94 -1.02 3.57
N LYS A 34 -10.80 -0.28 4.28
CA LYS A 34 -12.17 0.00 3.83
C LYS A 34 -12.20 0.87 2.57
N ARG A 35 -11.40 1.95 2.52
CA ARG A 35 -11.35 2.88 1.37
C ARG A 35 -10.81 2.24 0.09
N VAL A 36 -9.89 1.29 0.25
CA VAL A 36 -9.34 0.51 -0.87
C VAL A 36 -10.10 -0.80 -1.08
N HIS A 37 -11.25 -1.02 -0.45
CA HIS A 37 -12.08 -2.21 -0.62
C HIS A 37 -11.33 -3.56 -0.46
N LEU A 38 -10.37 -3.60 0.46
CA LEU A 38 -9.60 -4.81 0.80
C LEU A 38 -9.92 -5.30 2.21
N SER A 39 -9.65 -6.59 2.44
CA SER A 39 -9.58 -7.10 3.82
C SER A 39 -8.38 -6.48 4.55
N ALA A 40 -8.47 -6.37 5.88
CA ALA A 40 -7.39 -5.81 6.70
C ALA A 40 -6.07 -6.59 6.55
N SER A 41 -6.16 -7.91 6.35
CA SER A 41 -5.00 -8.78 6.10
C SER A 41 -4.34 -8.47 4.76
N ALA A 42 -5.13 -8.40 3.67
CA ALA A 42 -4.63 -8.10 2.34
C ALA A 42 -3.98 -6.70 2.27
N CYS A 43 -4.63 -5.69 2.86
CA CYS A 43 -4.09 -4.33 2.95
C CYS A 43 -2.75 -4.30 3.72
N SER A 44 -2.64 -5.07 4.81
CA SER A 44 -1.41 -5.12 5.62
C SER A 44 -0.24 -5.79 4.89
N GLU A 45 -0.51 -6.87 4.15
CA GLU A 45 0.48 -7.58 3.34
C GLU A 45 1.02 -6.69 2.22
N ARG A 46 0.12 -6.05 1.47
CA ARG A 46 0.46 -5.07 0.42
C ARG A 46 1.30 -3.93 0.97
N LEU A 47 0.88 -3.32 2.08
CA LEU A 47 1.64 -2.26 2.75
C LEU A 47 3.03 -2.71 3.22
N ARG A 48 3.21 -4.00 3.54
CA ARG A 48 4.51 -4.56 3.88
C ARG A 48 5.38 -4.73 2.64
N ALA A 49 4.82 -5.19 1.52
CA ALA A 49 5.52 -5.28 0.24
C ALA A 49 5.98 -3.89 -0.26
N LEU A 50 5.16 -2.84 -0.07
CA LEU A 50 5.47 -1.46 -0.44
C LEU A 50 6.62 -0.82 0.38
N LYS A 51 7.01 -1.41 1.51
CA LYS A 51 8.05 -0.88 2.41
C LYS A 51 9.41 -1.58 2.27
N ALA A 52 9.46 -2.69 1.54
CA ALA A 52 10.68 -3.44 1.29
C ALA A 52 11.54 -2.75 0.23
#